data_AF-A0A957AVR8-F1
#
_entry.id   AF-A0A957AVR8-F1
#
_cell.length_a   1.000
_cell.length_b   1.000
_cell.length_c   1.000
_cell.angle_alpha   90.00
_cell.angle_beta   90.00
_cell.angle_gamma   90.00
#
_symmetry.space_group_name_H-M   'P 1'
#
loop_
_entity.id
_entity.type
_entity.pdbx_description
1 polymer ?
#
loop_
_entity_poly.entity_id
_entity_poly.type
_entity_poly.pdbx_seq_one_letter_code
_entity_poly.pdbx_strand_id
1 'polypeptide(L)'
;MLLSSQERPRLSPQWASVRRLLVIRLDNIGDVILLGPALRALRQALPQAAITLLASPAGSKAASLLPWVDEVIVHRAVWQDISQHVPHDPAREMAFIDMLRQRHFDAAVIFTSFSQSPYPPAHVCYLAGIPLRLGQSPAFGGGILSDWVKPQPDDTHQAERNLFLLESVGFQVTDRQLELQVAPDVQAAADRLL
;
A
#
# COMPACT_ATOMS: atom_id res chain seq x y z
N MET A 1 -7.53 -11.05 17.24
CA MET A 1 -6.72 -12.00 18.04
C MET A 1 -5.30 -11.94 17.51
N LEU A 2 -4.36 -11.40 18.28
CA LEU A 2 -2.95 -11.32 17.88
C LEU A 2 -2.41 -12.74 17.71
N LEU A 3 -1.82 -13.04 16.55
CA LEU A 3 -1.15 -14.32 16.31
C LEU A 3 -0.05 -14.52 17.38
N SER A 4 -0.09 -15.66 18.07
CA SER A 4 0.97 -16.11 18.98
C SER A 4 2.33 -16.01 18.29
N SER A 5 3.37 -15.57 19.00
CA SER A 5 4.74 -15.44 18.47
C SER A 5 5.32 -16.75 17.89
N GLN A 6 4.69 -17.90 18.16
CA GLN A 6 5.07 -19.22 17.64
C GLN A 6 4.41 -19.58 16.30
N GLU A 7 3.43 -18.81 15.80
CA GLU A 7 2.66 -19.13 14.57
C GLU A 7 2.87 -18.14 13.42
N ARG A 8 3.70 -17.10 13.60
CA ARG A 8 3.94 -16.11 12.54
C ARG A 8 4.80 -16.71 11.43
N PRO A 9 4.38 -16.65 10.15
CA PRO A 9 5.19 -17.17 9.05
C PRO A 9 6.52 -16.42 8.98
N ARG A 10 7.57 -17.10 8.54
CA ARG A 10 8.83 -16.43 8.18
C ARG A 10 8.64 -15.73 6.84
N LEU A 11 9.25 -14.56 6.68
CA LEU A 11 9.24 -13.84 5.42
C LEU A 11 9.80 -14.74 4.31
N SER A 12 9.04 -14.90 3.23
CA SER A 12 9.45 -15.79 2.13
C SER A 12 10.71 -15.22 1.45
N PRO A 13 11.58 -16.07 0.87
CA PRO A 13 12.77 -15.60 0.15
C PRO A 13 12.44 -14.64 -1.01
N GLN A 14 11.28 -14.81 -1.65
CA GLN A 14 10.83 -13.95 -2.74
C GLN A 14 10.56 -12.53 -2.22
N TRP A 15 9.79 -12.39 -1.14
CA TRP A 15 9.52 -11.10 -0.49
C TRP A 15 10.78 -10.47 0.08
N ALA A 16 11.68 -11.26 0.69
CA ALA A 16 12.95 -10.76 1.25
C ALA A 16 13.92 -10.22 0.18
N SER A 17 13.75 -10.62 -1.08
CA SER A 17 14.61 -10.21 -2.19
C SER A 17 14.12 -8.96 -2.95
N VAL A 18 12.92 -8.46 -2.62
CA VAL A 18 12.29 -7.31 -3.29
C VAL A 18 13.19 -6.08 -3.25
N ARG A 19 13.41 -5.47 -4.42
CA ARG A 19 14.19 -4.23 -4.60
C ARG A 19 13.32 -3.06 -5.07
N ARG A 20 12.20 -3.33 -5.72
CA ARG A 20 11.28 -2.32 -6.24
C ARG A 20 9.87 -2.68 -5.79
N LEU A 21 9.41 -2.01 -4.75
CA LEU A 21 8.13 -2.26 -4.11
C LEU A 21 7.11 -1.18 -4.47
N LEU A 22 5.96 -1.61 -4.98
CA LEU A 22 4.79 -0.77 -5.16
C LEU A 22 3.88 -0.90 -3.95
N VAL A 23 3.56 0.20 -3.29
CA VAL A 23 2.52 0.27 -2.25
C VAL A 23 1.32 0.98 -2.83
N ILE A 24 0.14 0.35 -2.78
CA ILE A 24 -1.09 0.90 -3.36
C ILE A 24 -2.03 1.30 -2.25
N ARG A 25 -2.37 2.60 -2.20
CA ARG A 25 -3.43 3.17 -1.35
C ARG A 25 -3.96 4.44 -2.00
N LEU A 26 -5.08 4.29 -2.68
CA LEU A 26 -5.68 5.33 -3.51
C LEU A 26 -6.78 6.12 -2.76
N ASP A 27 -6.91 5.91 -1.45
CA ASP A 27 -7.85 6.62 -0.57
C ASP A 27 -7.43 8.08 -0.27
N ASN A 28 -8.07 8.69 0.74
CA ASN A 28 -7.81 10.06 1.18
C ASN A 28 -6.56 10.17 2.05
N ILE A 29 -6.21 11.41 2.43
CA ILE A 29 -5.03 11.74 3.26
C ILE A 29 -4.98 10.91 4.54
N GLY A 30 -6.11 10.81 5.27
CA GLY A 30 -6.16 10.08 6.54
C GLY A 30 -5.81 8.60 6.39
N ASP A 31 -6.33 7.96 5.36
CA ASP A 31 -6.04 6.56 5.04
C ASP A 31 -4.59 6.31 4.67
N VAL A 32 -3.98 7.24 3.93
CA VAL A 32 -2.55 7.17 3.57
C VAL A 32 -1.69 7.39 4.81
N ILE A 33 -2.06 8.31 5.71
CA ILE A 33 -1.38 8.49 7.00
C ILE A 33 -1.40 7.18 7.81
N LEU A 34 -2.54 6.48 7.86
CA LEU A 34 -2.68 5.22 8.57
C LEU A 34 -1.83 4.06 7.99
N LEU A 35 -1.14 4.26 6.86
CA LEU A 35 -0.11 3.35 6.38
C LEU A 35 1.24 3.52 7.09
N GLY A 36 1.49 4.62 7.80
CA GLY A 36 2.81 4.94 8.39
C GLY A 36 3.49 3.74 9.08
N PRO A 37 2.84 3.07 10.05
CA PRO A 37 3.43 1.90 10.72
C PRO A 37 3.77 0.76 9.76
N ALA A 38 2.93 0.51 8.76
CA ALA A 38 3.15 -0.53 7.75
C ALA A 38 4.33 -0.17 6.81
N LEU A 39 4.41 1.09 6.38
CA LEU A 39 5.53 1.59 5.58
C LEU A 39 6.85 1.53 6.35
N ARG A 40 6.85 1.86 7.64
CA ARG A 40 8.01 1.71 8.53
C ARG A 40 8.46 0.26 8.63
N ALA A 41 7.53 -0.67 8.83
CA ALA A 41 7.84 -2.10 8.88
C ALA A 41 8.43 -2.60 7.55
N LEU A 42 7.87 -2.17 6.41
CA LEU A 42 8.41 -2.47 5.08
C LEU A 42 9.83 -1.94 4.91
N ARG A 43 10.10 -0.69 5.31
CA ARG A 43 11.44 -0.09 5.23
C ARG A 43 12.45 -0.84 6.10
N GLN A 44 12.08 -1.21 7.31
CA GLN A 44 12.96 -1.96 8.22
C GLN A 44 13.31 -3.35 7.67
N ALA A 45 12.32 -4.04 7.08
CA ALA A 45 12.53 -5.37 6.52
C ALA A 45 13.24 -5.34 5.15
N LEU A 46 13.01 -4.29 4.36
CA LEU A 46 13.54 -4.12 3.00
C LEU A 46 14.36 -2.81 2.91
N PRO A 47 15.47 -2.67 3.65
CA PRO A 47 16.20 -1.40 3.77
C PRO A 47 16.75 -0.89 2.43
N GLN A 48 17.00 -1.79 1.49
CA GLN A 48 17.56 -1.47 0.18
C GLN A 48 16.51 -1.45 -0.95
N ALA A 49 15.21 -1.57 -0.63
CA ALA A 49 14.15 -1.48 -1.64
C ALA A 49 13.77 -0.02 -1.91
N ALA A 50 13.50 0.31 -3.16
CA ALA A 50 12.79 1.52 -3.53
C ALA A 50 11.29 1.30 -3.31
N ILE A 51 10.68 2.05 -2.40
CA ILE A 51 9.26 2.00 -2.04
C ILE A 51 8.53 3.14 -2.75
N THR A 52 7.73 2.79 -3.75
CA THR A 52 6.88 3.73 -4.49
C THR A 52 5.45 3.64 -4.00
N LEU A 53 4.86 4.77 -3.61
CA LEU A 53 3.44 4.86 -3.25
C LEU A 53 2.60 5.25 -4.47
N LEU A 54 1.65 4.40 -4.85
CA LEU A 54 0.56 4.75 -5.75
C LEU A 54 -0.60 5.32 -4.93
N ALA A 55 -0.85 6.62 -5.09
CA ALA A 55 -1.87 7.37 -4.36
C ALA A 55 -2.81 8.16 -5.27
N SER A 56 -4.01 8.46 -4.76
CA SER A 56 -4.90 9.41 -5.43
C SER A 56 -4.35 10.84 -5.32
N PRO A 57 -4.86 11.80 -6.12
CA PRO A 57 -4.50 13.21 -5.96
C PRO A 57 -4.72 13.73 -4.53
N ALA A 58 -5.78 13.27 -3.85
CA ALA A 58 -6.02 13.65 -2.46
C ALA A 58 -5.02 12.98 -1.51
N GLY A 59 -4.87 11.65 -1.59
CA GLY A 59 -3.95 10.88 -0.74
C GLY A 59 -2.48 11.26 -0.91
N SER A 60 -2.06 11.65 -2.11
CA SER A 60 -0.67 12.04 -2.40
C SER A 60 -0.16 13.21 -1.54
N LYS A 61 -1.07 14.06 -1.04
CA LYS A 61 -0.72 15.16 -0.14
C LYS A 61 -0.15 14.69 1.20
N ALA A 62 -0.47 13.46 1.62
CA ALA A 62 0.09 12.85 2.83
C ALA A 62 1.52 12.34 2.65
N ALA A 63 2.01 12.17 1.42
CA ALA A 63 3.27 11.48 1.18
C ALA A 63 4.48 12.18 1.80
N SER A 64 4.48 13.52 1.85
CA SER A 64 5.53 14.30 2.51
C SER A 64 5.67 14.02 4.01
N LEU A 65 4.63 13.46 4.64
CA LEU A 65 4.60 13.11 6.05
C LEU A 65 5.13 11.70 6.34
N LEU A 66 5.43 10.92 5.29
CA LEU A 66 5.73 9.49 5.35
C LEU A 66 7.16 9.23 4.83
N PRO A 67 8.19 9.33 5.69
CA PRO A 67 9.60 9.29 5.26
C PRO A 67 10.08 7.94 4.73
N TRP A 68 9.24 6.91 4.82
CA TRP A 68 9.55 5.57 4.33
C TRP A 68 9.23 5.38 2.85
N VAL A 69 8.59 6.37 2.20
CA VAL A 69 8.26 6.40 0.78
C VAL A 69 9.34 7.15 0.00
N ASP A 70 9.89 6.54 -1.05
CA ASP A 70 10.92 7.17 -1.89
C ASP A 70 10.32 7.95 -3.07
N GLU A 71 9.20 7.46 -3.61
CA GLU A 71 8.56 8.05 -4.79
C GLU A 71 7.04 7.94 -4.69
N VAL A 72 6.31 8.86 -5.32
CA VAL A 72 4.85 8.86 -5.39
C VAL A 72 4.40 8.85 -6.85
N ILE A 73 3.60 7.87 -7.23
CA ILE A 73 2.82 7.88 -8.47
C ILE A 73 1.42 8.37 -8.12
N VAL A 74 1.00 9.47 -8.74
CA VAL A 74 -0.36 9.99 -8.57
C VAL A 74 -1.25 9.50 -9.70
N HIS A 75 -2.36 8.83 -9.36
CA HIS A 75 -3.28 8.30 -10.36
C HIS A 75 -4.74 8.39 -9.91
N ARG A 76 -5.66 8.70 -10.83
CA ARG A 76 -7.10 8.62 -10.62
C ARG A 76 -7.61 7.31 -11.21
N ALA A 77 -7.75 6.29 -10.38
CA ALA A 77 -8.15 4.97 -10.85
C ALA A 77 -9.66 4.86 -11.09
N VAL A 78 -10.06 4.25 -12.21
CA VAL A 78 -11.47 3.97 -12.53
C VAL A 78 -12.17 3.16 -11.43
N TRP A 79 -11.47 2.22 -10.80
CA TRP A 79 -12.04 1.34 -9.77
C TRP A 79 -12.23 2.01 -8.40
N GLN A 80 -11.82 3.27 -8.26
CA GLN A 80 -12.10 4.09 -7.07
C GLN A 80 -12.75 5.43 -7.43
N ASP A 81 -13.25 5.59 -8.65
CA ASP A 81 -13.93 6.81 -9.06
C ASP A 81 -15.38 6.85 -8.59
N ILE A 82 -15.57 7.23 -7.33
CA ILE A 82 -16.89 7.46 -6.73
C ILE A 82 -17.65 8.58 -7.47
N SER A 83 -16.91 9.52 -8.05
CA SER A 83 -17.48 10.71 -8.67
C SER A 83 -18.00 10.45 -10.10
N GLN A 84 -17.64 9.33 -10.72
CA GLN A 84 -17.96 8.97 -12.11
C GLN A 84 -17.51 10.02 -13.15
N HIS A 85 -16.44 10.76 -12.85
CA HIS A 85 -15.86 11.77 -13.74
C HIS A 85 -14.64 11.26 -14.52
N VAL A 86 -14.13 10.06 -14.21
CA VAL A 86 -13.07 9.44 -14.99
C VAL A 86 -13.67 8.99 -16.32
N PRO A 87 -13.16 9.46 -17.47
CA PRO A 87 -13.69 9.09 -18.77
C PRO A 87 -13.52 7.59 -19.02
N HIS A 88 -14.49 7.00 -19.71
CA HIS A 88 -14.37 5.64 -20.22
C HIS A 88 -13.37 5.60 -21.39
N ASP A 89 -12.09 5.43 -21.07
CA ASP A 89 -10.98 5.42 -22.01
C ASP A 89 -10.05 4.22 -21.76
N PRO A 90 -10.23 3.12 -22.51
CA PRO A 90 -9.35 1.95 -22.39
C PRO A 90 -7.89 2.22 -22.73
N ALA A 91 -7.59 3.19 -23.60
CA ALA A 91 -6.22 3.50 -24.00
C ALA A 91 -5.44 4.15 -22.84
N ARG A 92 -6.12 5.00 -22.05
CA ARG A 92 -5.58 5.54 -20.79
C ARG A 92 -5.23 4.43 -19.80
N GLU A 93 -6.13 3.46 -19.61
CA GLU A 93 -5.89 2.37 -18.67
C GLU A 93 -4.73 1.47 -19.13
N MET A 94 -4.61 1.22 -20.44
CA MET A 94 -3.46 0.50 -21.00
C MET A 94 -2.16 1.28 -20.83
N ALA A 95 -2.17 2.59 -21.07
CA ALA A 95 -0.99 3.44 -20.85
C ALA A 95 -0.54 3.44 -19.39
N PHE A 96 -1.48 3.38 -18.44
CA PHE A 96 -1.14 3.23 -17.01
C PHE A 96 -0.50 1.87 -16.71
N ILE A 97 -1.04 0.78 -17.24
CA ILE A 97 -0.45 -0.56 -17.14
C ILE A 97 0.96 -0.58 -17.73
N ASP A 98 1.15 0.00 -18.91
CA ASP A 98 2.45 0.07 -19.59
C ASP A 98 3.47 0.88 -18.79
N MET A 99 3.05 2.00 -18.20
CA MET A 99 3.89 2.77 -17.28
C MET A 99 4.34 1.91 -16.11
N LEU A 100 3.42 1.20 -15.43
CA LEU A 100 3.79 0.30 -14.32
C LEU A 100 4.72 -0.84 -14.77
N ARG A 101 4.52 -1.38 -15.97
CA ARG A 101 5.38 -2.42 -16.55
C ARG A 101 6.82 -1.94 -16.72
N GLN A 102 7.01 -0.71 -17.24
CA GLN A 102 8.33 -0.10 -17.42
C GLN A 102 9.04 0.20 -16.09
N ARG A 103 8.29 0.23 -14.98
CA ARG A 103 8.87 0.41 -13.65
C ARG A 103 9.45 -0.87 -13.07
N HIS A 104 9.21 -2.05 -13.66
CA HIS A 104 9.80 -3.32 -13.23
C HIS A 104 9.68 -3.56 -11.71
N PHE A 105 8.47 -3.40 -11.15
CA PHE A 105 8.25 -3.70 -9.73
C PHE A 105 8.35 -5.20 -9.48
N ASP A 106 9.06 -5.59 -8.41
CA ASP A 106 9.16 -6.99 -7.98
C ASP A 106 7.91 -7.41 -7.21
N ALA A 107 7.29 -6.45 -6.51
CA ALA A 107 6.14 -6.70 -5.65
C ALA A 107 5.20 -5.51 -5.55
N ALA A 108 3.92 -5.81 -5.29
CA ALA A 108 2.89 -4.85 -4.92
C ALA A 108 2.22 -5.27 -3.61
N VAL A 109 2.10 -4.33 -2.67
CA VAL A 109 1.24 -4.48 -1.48
C VAL A 109 0.01 -3.59 -1.64
N ILE A 110 -1.15 -4.21 -1.63
CA ILE A 110 -2.43 -3.58 -1.95
C ILE A 110 -3.21 -3.37 -0.66
N PHE A 111 -3.20 -2.14 -0.17
CA PHE A 111 -3.95 -1.76 1.01
C PHE A 111 -5.31 -1.22 0.59
N THR A 112 -6.38 -1.84 1.09
CA THR A 112 -7.75 -1.44 0.86
C THR A 112 -8.45 -1.09 2.15
N SER A 113 -9.44 -0.20 2.06
CA SER A 113 -10.45 -0.02 3.11
C SER A 113 -11.42 -1.21 3.10
N PHE A 114 -12.17 -1.42 4.18
CA PHE A 114 -13.04 -2.60 4.33
C PHE A 114 -14.08 -2.77 3.20
N SER A 115 -14.52 -1.67 2.60
CA SER A 115 -15.50 -1.63 1.52
C SER A 115 -14.89 -1.78 0.12
N GLN A 116 -13.56 -1.86 0.01
CA GLN A 116 -12.85 -1.86 -1.28
C GLN A 116 -12.32 -3.25 -1.63
N SER A 117 -12.39 -3.56 -2.93
CA SER A 117 -11.82 -4.79 -3.49
C SER A 117 -10.35 -4.57 -3.86
N PRO A 118 -9.43 -5.49 -3.49
CA PRO A 118 -8.04 -5.43 -3.95
C PRO A 118 -7.89 -5.93 -5.39
N TYR A 119 -8.92 -6.56 -5.97
CA TYR A 119 -8.79 -7.26 -7.25
C TYR A 119 -8.58 -6.34 -8.45
N PRO A 120 -9.26 -5.18 -8.58
CA PRO A 120 -8.96 -4.25 -9.67
C PRO A 120 -7.48 -3.79 -9.70
N PRO A 121 -6.89 -3.26 -8.60
CA PRO A 121 -5.47 -2.90 -8.63
C PRO A 121 -4.56 -4.13 -8.77
N ALA A 122 -4.92 -5.28 -8.19
CA ALA A 122 -4.14 -6.52 -8.37
C ALA A 122 -4.13 -7.00 -9.81
N HIS A 123 -5.25 -6.87 -10.54
CA HIS A 123 -5.33 -7.24 -11.94
C HIS A 123 -4.50 -6.31 -12.82
N VAL A 124 -4.51 -5.00 -12.53
CA VAL A 124 -3.60 -4.04 -13.16
C VAL A 124 -2.13 -4.43 -12.90
N CYS A 125 -1.77 -4.79 -11.67
CA CYS A 125 -0.41 -5.25 -11.34
C CYS A 125 -0.03 -6.54 -12.06
N TYR A 126 -0.98 -7.47 -12.19
CA TYR A 126 -0.80 -8.72 -12.93
C TYR A 126 -0.50 -8.45 -14.41
N LEU A 127 -1.29 -7.58 -15.05
CA LEU A 127 -1.09 -7.19 -16.46
C LEU A 127 0.21 -6.38 -16.65
N ALA A 128 0.64 -5.63 -15.63
CA ALA A 128 1.93 -4.94 -15.61
C ALA A 128 3.12 -5.90 -15.38
N GLY A 129 2.88 -7.19 -15.11
CA GLY A 129 3.92 -8.19 -14.92
C GLY A 129 4.58 -8.18 -13.54
N ILE A 130 3.94 -7.58 -12.52
CA ILE A 130 4.45 -7.53 -11.15
C ILE A 130 4.19 -8.89 -10.49
N PRO A 131 5.21 -9.71 -10.15
CA PRO A 131 5.02 -11.12 -9.82
C PRO A 131 4.45 -11.38 -8.41
N LEU A 132 4.78 -10.55 -7.43
CA LEU A 132 4.24 -10.63 -6.07
C LEU A 132 3.17 -9.56 -5.87
N ARG A 133 1.98 -9.97 -5.44
CA ARG A 133 0.78 -9.13 -5.28
C ARG A 133 0.04 -9.57 -4.02
N LEU A 134 0.26 -8.83 -2.94
CA LEU A 134 -0.31 -9.08 -1.62
C LEU A 134 -1.58 -8.24 -1.42
N GLY A 135 -2.67 -8.85 -0.95
CA GLY A 135 -3.91 -8.14 -0.69
C GLY A 135 -4.91 -8.92 0.15
N GLN A 136 -5.87 -8.21 0.73
CA GLN A 136 -6.92 -8.79 1.57
C GLN A 136 -8.27 -8.84 0.88
N SER A 137 -8.92 -10.00 0.88
CA SER A 137 -10.29 -10.12 0.36
C SER A 137 -11.05 -11.26 1.05
N PRO A 138 -12.35 -11.10 1.37
CA PRO A 138 -13.17 -12.20 1.87
C PRO A 138 -13.40 -13.27 0.79
N ALA A 139 -13.49 -12.86 -0.47
CA ALA A 139 -13.65 -13.75 -1.61
C ALA A 139 -12.28 -14.14 -2.19
N PHE A 140 -12.12 -15.40 -2.58
CA PHE A 140 -10.96 -15.88 -3.36
C PHE A 140 -11.09 -15.43 -4.82
N GLY A 141 -9.98 -14.98 -5.42
CA GLY A 141 -9.95 -14.43 -6.78
C GLY A 141 -8.91 -15.07 -7.69
N GLY A 142 -8.54 -16.33 -7.42
CA GLY A 142 -7.53 -17.04 -8.20
C GLY A 142 -6.13 -16.45 -8.06
N GLY A 143 -5.30 -16.61 -9.08
CA GLY A 143 -3.90 -16.14 -9.10
C GLY A 143 -3.71 -14.63 -9.30
N ILE A 144 -4.79 -13.84 -9.29
CA ILE A 144 -4.70 -12.37 -9.40
C ILE A 144 -3.92 -11.80 -8.20
N LEU A 145 -4.17 -12.31 -7.00
CA LEU A 145 -3.27 -12.11 -5.85
C LEU A 145 -2.34 -13.32 -5.77
N SER A 146 -1.02 -13.10 -5.70
CA SER A 146 -0.08 -14.20 -5.42
C SER A 146 -0.16 -14.61 -3.96
N ASP A 147 -0.41 -13.64 -3.08
CA ASP A 147 -0.50 -13.80 -1.64
C ASP A 147 -1.86 -13.25 -1.21
N TRP A 148 -2.87 -14.12 -1.22
CA TRP A 148 -4.22 -13.78 -0.80
C TRP A 148 -4.40 -14.01 0.71
N VAL A 149 -4.90 -12.99 1.38
CA VAL A 149 -5.09 -12.99 2.84
C VAL A 149 -6.56 -12.77 3.16
N LYS A 150 -7.11 -13.59 4.05
CA LYS A 150 -8.46 -13.34 4.57
C LYS A 150 -8.45 -12.09 5.47
N PRO A 151 -9.44 -11.20 5.35
CA PRO A 151 -9.48 -9.97 6.14
C PRO A 151 -9.74 -10.26 7.63
N GLN A 152 -9.32 -9.31 8.48
CA GLN A 152 -9.75 -9.23 9.87
C GLN A 152 -11.22 -8.77 9.95
N PRO A 153 -11.89 -8.92 11.12
CA PRO A 153 -13.22 -8.35 11.36
C PRO A 153 -13.30 -6.85 10.99
N ASP A 154 -14.47 -6.41 10.53
CA ASP A 154 -14.64 -5.07 9.97
C ASP A 154 -14.46 -3.93 10.98
N ASP A 155 -14.65 -4.20 12.28
CA ASP A 155 -14.41 -3.28 13.39
C ASP A 155 -12.92 -3.14 13.77
N THR A 156 -12.03 -3.88 13.12
CA THR A 156 -10.58 -3.76 13.33
C THR A 156 -10.09 -2.40 12.84
N HIS A 157 -9.37 -1.68 13.69
CA HIS A 157 -8.76 -0.39 13.35
C HIS A 157 -7.91 -0.48 12.07
N GLN A 158 -8.04 0.49 11.16
CA GLN A 158 -7.43 0.39 9.82
C GLN A 158 -5.90 0.24 9.86
N ALA A 159 -5.20 0.92 10.78
CA ALA A 159 -3.76 0.74 10.94
C ALA A 159 -3.39 -0.71 11.31
N GLU A 160 -4.19 -1.35 12.17
CA GLU A 160 -3.99 -2.75 12.56
C GLU A 160 -4.27 -3.71 11.41
N ARG A 161 -5.27 -3.41 10.56
CA ARG A 161 -5.52 -4.17 9.32
C ARG A 161 -4.32 -4.11 8.38
N ASN A 162 -3.74 -2.93 8.20
CA ASN A 162 -2.55 -2.72 7.37
C ASN A 162 -1.36 -3.54 7.90
N LEU A 163 -1.11 -3.51 9.21
CA LEU A 163 -0.04 -4.29 9.84
C LEU A 163 -0.28 -5.80 9.72
N PHE A 164 -1.51 -6.25 9.95
CA PHE A 164 -1.87 -7.66 9.84
C PHE A 164 -1.63 -8.20 8.41
N LEU A 165 -1.90 -7.41 7.37
CA LEU A 165 -1.59 -7.80 5.99
C LEU A 165 -0.11 -8.13 5.81
N LEU A 166 0.78 -7.31 6.35
CA LEU A 166 2.23 -7.56 6.27
C LEU A 166 2.66 -8.75 7.13
N GLU A 167 2.17 -8.85 8.37
CA GLU A 167 2.47 -9.95 9.27
C GLU A 167 2.06 -11.31 8.69
N SER A 168 1.00 -11.35 7.87
CA SER A 168 0.50 -12.57 7.23
C SER A 168 1.47 -13.20 6.21
N VAL A 169 2.44 -12.43 5.69
CA VAL A 169 3.53 -12.93 4.85
C VAL A 169 4.89 -12.91 5.55
N GLY A 170 4.90 -12.62 6.86
CA GLY A 170 6.06 -12.77 7.73
C GLY A 170 6.91 -11.53 7.94
N PHE A 171 6.46 -10.35 7.50
CA PHE A 171 7.09 -9.08 7.88
C PHE A 171 6.97 -8.88 9.40
N GLN A 172 8.07 -8.48 10.02
CA GLN A 172 8.09 -8.17 11.45
C GLN A 172 7.65 -6.72 11.68
N VAL A 173 6.68 -6.54 12.57
CA VAL A 173 6.20 -5.23 13.01
C VAL A 173 6.63 -5.05 14.46
N THR A 174 7.65 -4.22 14.67
CA THR A 174 8.22 -3.94 16.00
C THR A 174 7.59 -2.72 16.66
N ASP A 175 7.11 -1.76 15.86
CA ASP A 175 6.45 -0.56 16.35
C ASP A 175 5.16 -0.29 15.55
N ARG A 176 4.03 -0.25 16.27
CA ARG A 176 2.68 -0.08 15.74
C ARG A 176 2.18 1.38 15.84
N GLN A 177 2.94 2.27 16.48
CA GLN A 177 2.53 3.65 16.70
C GLN A 177 2.51 4.45 15.39
N LEU A 178 1.51 5.32 15.26
CA LEU A 178 1.42 6.27 14.16
C LEU A 178 2.44 7.39 14.38
N GLU A 179 3.28 7.65 13.40
CA GLU A 179 4.29 8.70 13.42
C GLU A 179 4.23 9.47 12.10
N LEU A 180 4.29 10.80 12.19
CA LEU A 180 4.27 11.71 11.05
C LEU A 180 5.54 12.57 11.08
N GLN A 181 6.20 12.70 9.95
CA GLN A 181 7.31 13.64 9.83
C GLN A 181 6.79 14.98 9.29
N VAL A 182 6.80 16.00 10.12
CA VAL A 182 6.44 17.37 9.72
C VAL A 182 7.70 18.10 9.30
N ALA A 183 7.65 18.81 8.18
CA ALA A 183 8.78 19.61 7.71
C ALA A 183 9.11 20.73 8.73
N PRO A 184 10.39 21.03 9.01
CA PRO A 184 10.77 21.98 10.05
C PRO A 184 10.20 23.39 9.87
N ASP A 185 10.01 23.83 8.62
CA ASP A 185 9.40 25.11 8.26
C ASP A 185 7.90 25.16 8.59
N VAL A 186 7.19 24.06 8.37
CA VAL A 186 5.77 23.90 8.75
C VAL A 186 5.63 23.87 10.27
N GLN A 187 6.51 23.17 10.97
CA GLN A 187 6.53 23.16 12.44
C GLN A 187 6.74 24.57 12.99
N ALA A 188 7.73 25.29 12.48
CA ALA A 188 8.02 26.66 12.88
C ALA A 188 6.89 27.65 12.53
N ALA A 189 6.08 27.38 11.51
CA ALA A 189 4.89 28.16 11.20
C ALA A 189 3.74 27.87 12.17
N ALA A 190 3.53 26.60 12.54
CA ALA A 190 2.53 26.19 13.52
C ALA A 190 2.82 26.77 14.91
N ASP A 191 4.09 26.73 15.34
CA ASP A 191 4.52 27.27 16.63
C ASP A 191 4.34 28.80 16.73
N ARG A 192 4.27 29.50 15.60
CA ARG A 192 3.99 30.95 15.53
C ARG A 192 2.50 31.30 15.63
N LEU A 193 1.62 30.29 15.57
CA LEU A 193 0.16 30.45 15.66
C LEU A 193 -0.39 30.07 17.05
N LEU A 194 0.45 29.54 17.94
CA LEU A 194 0.16 29.21 19.34
C LEU A 194 0.72 30.29 20.28
#